data_AF-A0A1F6SES8-F1
#
_entry.id   AF-A0A1F6SES8-F1
#
_cell.length_a   1.000
_cell.length_b   1.000
_cell.length_c   1.000
_cell.angle_alpha   90.00
_cell.angle_beta   90.00
_cell.angle_gamma   90.00
#
_symmetry.space_group_name_H-M   'P 1'
#
loop_
_entity.id
_entity.type
_entity.pdbx_description
1 polymer ?
#
loop_
_entity_poly.entity_id
_entity_poly.type
_entity_poly.pdbx_seq_one_letter_code
_entity_poly.pdbx_strand_id
1 'polypeptide(L)'
;MRFEFDQPNIPPPQGENSEEERIRSDINRLLTSGVSLERLAELLGAEDFLETRTVRGQKHGPVKSFKVTDFVAWVVESAKGKSYEIQLPDHMVVLPMTILPPDKREMRMGGGVGFEKPEFIPRTRYLVDLLSEMKLHYAVADGTNDENMMRGLSYKPYLLPQIGKMVLVCNEEGNATFVVHEVSGEKDWKEYLKMRKSELKQQVTAGEVSVLFYGGDSEEWKESVRELLLSDGVEPSSRQDNLEAEKSGWSAMDEILELTGRGKAWVESRIKKACGMDPSIRRTFPLRGSPYFYRSDFVEQLVSESEDLEQAPEGWLTKTALRKRCGKDYHWVERRAETFRSSHPEWFKDYENPISAQELEYLAPQIVSLIEAETGKFEIAPAEWRTTSMMVAELHTSNRRVKEILADFPGKLEEEKGVYLDQTGKPSVHYSSNVFGFVSKEFKKRKKPEGDWATLKRFAREVGHDSATVKRAAISISTSQKMPEELHLVQVNQTTRYYIGARLADELRKHFEHLEEPSNK
;
A
#
# COMPACT_ATOMS: atom_id res chain seq x y z
N MET A 1 -3.91 24.37 43.82
CA MET A 1 -3.36 25.44 42.96
C MET A 1 -4.36 25.63 41.83
N ARG A 2 -5.02 26.79 41.71
CA ARG A 2 -5.94 27.08 40.59
C ARG A 2 -5.08 27.31 39.36
N PHE A 3 -5.31 26.54 38.29
CA PHE A 3 -4.59 26.73 37.04
C PHE A 3 -5.15 27.96 36.31
N GLU A 4 -4.28 28.92 36.02
CA GLU A 4 -4.51 29.99 35.05
C GLU A 4 -4.39 29.38 33.66
N PHE A 5 -5.53 29.12 33.01
CA PHE A 5 -5.58 29.19 31.57
C PHE A 5 -5.46 30.67 31.20
N ASP A 6 -4.58 31.00 30.27
CA ASP A 6 -4.41 32.38 29.79
C ASP A 6 -5.71 32.81 29.10
N GLN A 7 -6.67 33.29 29.90
CA GLN A 7 -7.94 33.79 29.43
C GLN A 7 -7.70 35.23 28.98
N PRO A 8 -7.96 35.59 27.70
CA PRO A 8 -8.34 36.95 27.44
C PRO A 8 -9.62 37.21 28.24
N ASN A 9 -9.52 38.10 29.23
CA ASN A 9 -10.62 38.52 30.09
C ASN A 9 -11.71 39.19 29.22
N ILE A 10 -12.66 38.38 28.75
CA ILE A 10 -13.83 38.83 28.00
C ILE A 10 -15.05 38.51 28.87
N PRO A 11 -15.74 39.52 29.43
CA PRO A 11 -16.92 39.27 30.24
C PRO A 11 -18.00 38.57 29.41
N PRO A 12 -18.83 37.71 30.02
CA PRO A 12 -19.93 37.06 29.30
C PRO A 12 -20.83 38.15 28.70
N PRO A 13 -21.27 38.02 27.44
CA PRO A 13 -22.14 39.00 26.82
C PRO A 13 -23.44 39.07 27.61
N GLN A 14 -23.62 40.18 28.33
CA GLN A 14 -24.87 40.52 28.97
C GLN A 14 -25.77 41.20 27.93
N GLY A 15 -26.78 40.48 27.46
CA GLY A 15 -27.79 40.99 26.55
C GLY A 15 -28.65 39.84 26.03
N GLU A 16 -29.97 40.06 25.93
CA GLU A 16 -30.92 39.19 25.26
C GLU A 16 -30.58 39.10 23.76
N ASN A 17 -29.57 38.31 23.43
CA ASN A 17 -29.09 38.11 22.06
C ASN A 17 -29.56 36.74 21.57
N SER A 18 -30.09 36.69 20.35
CA SER A 18 -30.61 35.45 19.75
C SER A 18 -29.53 34.35 19.74
N GLU A 19 -29.93 33.07 19.81
CA GLU A 19 -29.00 31.92 19.74
C GLU A 19 -28.01 32.06 18.57
N GLU A 20 -28.47 32.61 17.45
CA GLU A 20 -27.66 32.95 16.28
C GLU A 20 -26.52 33.95 16.58
N GLU A 21 -26.79 34.99 17.35
CA GLU A 21 -25.79 36.00 17.73
C GLU A 21 -24.74 35.45 18.69
N ARG A 22 -25.15 34.57 19.61
CA ARG A 22 -24.22 33.84 20.50
C ARG A 22 -23.27 32.95 19.68
N ILE A 23 -23.82 32.09 18.83
CA ILE A 23 -23.03 31.16 17.98
C ILE A 23 -22.11 31.96 17.06
N ARG A 24 -22.60 33.06 16.46
CA ARG A 24 -21.79 33.94 15.61
C ARG A 24 -20.62 34.56 16.37
N SER A 25 -20.86 35.01 17.61
CA SER A 25 -19.82 35.54 18.49
C SER A 25 -18.76 34.48 18.81
N ASP A 26 -19.20 33.27 19.15
CA ASP A 26 -18.31 32.13 19.45
C ASP A 26 -17.43 31.77 18.24
N ILE A 27 -18.00 31.69 17.03
CA ILE A 27 -17.24 31.43 15.80
C ILE A 27 -16.21 32.53 15.55
N ASN A 28 -16.59 33.80 15.70
CA ASN A 28 -15.67 34.92 15.50
C ASN A 28 -14.53 34.90 16.53
N ARG A 29 -14.81 34.52 17.78
CA ARG A 29 -13.78 34.29 18.81
C ARG A 29 -12.81 33.18 18.38
N LEU A 30 -13.31 32.06 17.87
CA LEU A 30 -12.46 30.97 17.39
C LEU A 30 -11.63 31.37 16.17
N LEU A 31 -12.20 32.12 15.22
CA LEU A 31 -11.49 32.63 14.04
C LEU A 31 -10.35 33.59 14.40
N THR A 32 -10.51 34.37 15.47
CA THR A 32 -9.49 35.34 15.91
C THR A 32 -8.36 34.71 16.74
N SER A 33 -8.49 33.42 17.11
CA SER A 33 -7.48 32.69 17.90
C SER A 33 -6.24 32.22 17.11
N GLY A 34 -6.15 32.54 15.81
CA GLY A 34 -5.01 32.18 14.95
C GLY A 34 -5.07 30.76 14.36
N VAL A 35 -6.18 30.05 14.56
CA VAL A 35 -6.47 28.74 13.95
C VAL A 35 -6.79 28.92 12.45
N SER A 36 -6.32 27.99 11.61
CA SER A 36 -6.64 28.03 10.17
C SER A 36 -8.12 27.69 9.92
N LEU A 37 -8.70 28.27 8.87
CA LEU A 37 -10.11 28.05 8.52
C LEU A 37 -10.44 26.57 8.30
N GLU A 38 -9.50 25.80 7.75
CA GLU A 38 -9.64 24.37 7.51
C GLU A 38 -9.76 23.58 8.81
N ARG A 39 -8.88 23.87 9.77
CA ARG A 39 -8.91 23.22 11.08
C ARG A 39 -10.18 23.55 11.85
N LEU A 40 -10.64 24.80 11.75
CA LEU A 40 -11.91 25.21 12.35
C LEU A 40 -13.09 24.48 11.70
N ALA A 41 -13.14 24.41 10.37
CA ALA A 41 -14.22 23.74 9.67
C ALA A 41 -14.24 22.23 9.99
N GLU A 42 -13.09 21.56 9.97
CA GLU A 42 -12.97 20.14 10.31
C GLU A 42 -13.35 19.86 11.78
N LEU A 43 -13.08 20.79 12.69
CA LEU A 43 -13.51 20.68 14.09
C LEU A 43 -15.03 20.74 14.21
N LEU A 44 -15.64 21.70 13.52
CA LEU A 44 -17.08 21.94 13.58
C LEU A 44 -17.89 20.96 12.70
N GLY A 45 -17.23 20.10 11.91
CA GLY A 45 -17.89 19.29 10.88
C GLY A 45 -18.56 20.16 9.82
N ALA A 46 -17.92 21.28 9.47
CA ALA A 46 -18.44 22.38 8.68
C ALA A 46 -17.62 22.60 7.40
N GLU A 47 -16.97 21.56 6.88
CA GLU A 47 -16.12 21.61 5.69
C GLU A 47 -16.89 22.11 4.45
N ASP A 48 -18.17 21.79 4.34
CA ASP A 48 -19.06 22.26 3.25
C ASP A 48 -19.29 23.78 3.28
N PHE A 49 -18.99 24.45 4.39
CA PHE A 49 -19.10 25.90 4.55
C PHE A 49 -17.78 26.63 4.24
N LEU A 50 -16.74 25.91 3.79
CA LEU A 50 -15.52 26.50 3.25
C LEU A 50 -15.66 26.84 1.77
N GLU A 51 -15.47 28.11 1.45
CA GLU A 51 -15.39 28.60 0.08
C GLU A 51 -13.93 28.87 -0.31
N THR A 52 -13.55 28.41 -1.51
CA THR A 52 -12.27 28.75 -2.12
C THR A 52 -12.52 29.62 -3.35
N ARG A 53 -12.05 30.87 -3.32
CA ARG A 53 -12.17 31.80 -4.44
C ARG A 53 -10.80 32.04 -5.07
N THR A 54 -10.70 31.75 -6.36
CA THR A 54 -9.54 32.08 -7.17
C THR A 54 -9.70 33.49 -7.72
N VAL A 55 -8.94 34.45 -7.19
CA VAL A 55 -8.99 35.84 -7.68
C VAL A 55 -8.05 35.97 -8.88
N ARG A 56 -8.58 36.29 -10.06
CA ARG A 56 -7.77 36.56 -11.26
C ARG A 56 -6.85 37.76 -11.00
N GLY A 57 -5.53 37.53 -11.05
CA GLY A 57 -4.50 38.58 -11.05
C GLY A 57 -3.69 38.77 -9.76
N GLN A 58 -3.94 37.98 -8.70
CA GLN A 58 -3.08 38.00 -7.50
C GLN A 58 -1.93 36.99 -7.59
N LYS A 59 -0.74 37.39 -7.13
CA LYS A 59 0.48 36.56 -7.02
C LYS A 59 0.46 35.56 -5.86
N HIS A 60 -0.48 35.71 -4.93
CA HIS A 60 -0.70 34.80 -3.81
C HIS A 60 -1.89 33.89 -4.13
N GLY A 61 -1.81 32.64 -3.67
CA GLY A 61 -2.73 31.55 -4.02
C GLY A 61 -4.20 31.79 -3.68
N PRO A 62 -5.07 30.77 -3.86
CA PRO A 62 -6.51 30.93 -3.69
C PRO A 62 -6.88 31.46 -2.29
N VAL A 63 -7.83 32.39 -2.24
CA VAL A 63 -8.34 32.97 -0.99
C VAL A 63 -9.45 32.07 -0.46
N LYS A 64 -9.34 31.65 0.79
CA LYS A 64 -10.33 30.81 1.47
C LYS A 64 -11.16 31.65 2.43
N SER A 65 -12.46 31.36 2.51
CA SER A 65 -13.40 32.04 3.42
C SER A 65 -14.38 31.04 4.01
N PHE A 66 -14.76 31.23 5.28
CA PHE A 66 -15.77 30.41 5.94
C PHE A 66 -17.12 31.13 5.95
N LYS A 67 -18.19 30.46 5.51
CA LYS A 67 -19.54 31.03 5.36
C LYS A 67 -20.26 31.02 6.71
N VAL A 68 -19.83 31.89 7.62
CA VAL A 68 -20.33 31.97 9.01
C VAL A 68 -21.86 32.06 9.06
N THR A 69 -22.48 32.91 8.25
CA THR A 69 -23.95 33.08 8.26
C THR A 69 -24.68 31.80 7.89
N ASP A 70 -24.23 31.09 6.84
CA ASP A 70 -24.86 29.86 6.36
C ASP A 70 -24.67 28.73 7.38
N PHE A 71 -23.49 28.64 7.99
CA PHE A 71 -23.21 27.67 9.03
C PHE A 71 -24.06 27.93 10.28
N VAL A 72 -24.15 29.17 10.75
CA VAL A 72 -25.01 29.53 11.90
C VAL A 72 -26.46 29.16 11.63
N ALA A 73 -26.99 29.49 10.45
CA ALA A 73 -28.35 29.12 10.07
C ALA A 73 -28.55 27.60 10.06
N TRP A 74 -27.57 26.85 9.55
CA TRP A 74 -27.60 25.38 9.56
C TRP A 74 -27.56 24.80 10.98
N VAL A 75 -26.72 25.34 11.87
CA VAL A 75 -26.63 24.91 13.27
C VAL A 75 -27.96 25.14 13.99
N VAL A 76 -28.54 26.33 13.84
CA VAL A 76 -29.84 26.68 14.45
C VAL A 76 -30.97 25.81 13.89
N GLU A 77 -31.00 25.59 12.58
CA GLU A 77 -31.98 24.67 11.97
C GLU A 77 -31.83 23.24 12.52
N SER A 78 -30.59 22.76 12.65
CA SER A 78 -30.28 21.43 13.19
C SER A 78 -30.57 21.30 14.69
N ALA A 79 -30.70 22.42 15.40
CA ALA A 79 -31.10 22.48 16.80
C ALA A 79 -32.61 22.55 17.00
N LYS A 80 -33.40 22.83 15.95
CA LYS A 80 -34.87 22.91 16.06
C LYS A 80 -35.46 21.59 16.56
N GLY A 81 -36.23 21.68 17.63
CA GLY A 81 -36.86 20.52 18.28
C GLY A 81 -35.98 19.85 19.35
N LYS A 82 -34.74 20.30 19.56
CA LYS A 82 -33.91 19.89 20.69
C LYS A 82 -34.28 20.71 21.94
N SER A 83 -34.11 20.10 23.13
CA SER A 83 -34.40 20.74 24.43
C SER A 83 -33.25 21.58 24.98
N TYR A 84 -32.18 21.72 24.20
CA TYR A 84 -30.93 22.38 24.59
C TYR A 84 -30.40 23.21 23.42
N GLU A 85 -29.64 24.25 23.76
CA GLU A 85 -28.90 25.05 22.78
C GLU A 85 -27.52 24.47 22.54
N ILE A 86 -27.01 24.59 21.31
CA ILE A 86 -25.68 24.08 20.96
C ILE A 86 -24.58 24.97 21.58
N GLN A 87 -23.59 24.35 22.22
CA GLN A 87 -22.42 25.01 22.78
C GLN A 87 -21.19 24.74 21.90
N LEU A 88 -20.55 25.81 21.42
CA LEU A 88 -19.27 25.75 20.74
C LEU A 88 -18.11 25.74 21.75
N PRO A 89 -16.92 25.26 21.38
CA PRO A 89 -15.79 25.23 22.29
C PRO A 89 -15.42 26.64 22.76
N ASP A 90 -15.00 26.76 24.02
CA ASP A 90 -14.58 28.04 24.61
C ASP A 90 -13.32 28.55 23.89
N HIS A 91 -12.37 27.65 23.62
CA HIS A 91 -11.14 27.92 22.89
C HIS A 91 -10.60 26.64 22.22
N MET A 92 -9.70 26.84 21.25
CA MET A 92 -9.01 25.77 20.53
C MET A 92 -7.50 25.87 20.73
N VAL A 93 -6.85 24.74 20.98
CA VAL A 93 -5.40 24.65 21.19
C VAL A 93 -4.76 23.84 20.08
N VAL A 94 -3.87 24.46 19.30
CA VAL A 94 -3.06 23.74 18.30
C VAL A 94 -1.77 23.27 18.93
N LEU A 95 -1.54 21.97 18.92
CA LEU A 95 -0.37 21.31 19.50
C LEU A 95 0.62 20.92 18.39
N PRO A 96 1.92 21.21 18.55
CA PRO A 96 2.96 20.83 17.59
C PRO A 96 3.39 19.36 17.79
N MET A 97 2.44 18.44 17.93
CA MET A 97 2.71 17.02 18.14
C MET A 97 1.59 16.14 17.57
N THR A 98 1.95 14.89 17.28
CA THR A 98 1.00 13.84 16.93
C THR A 98 0.28 13.36 18.18
N ILE A 99 -1.05 13.47 18.18
CA ILE A 99 -1.91 12.96 19.26
C ILE A 99 -2.12 11.46 19.06
N LEU A 100 -1.83 10.67 20.09
CA LEU A 100 -1.86 9.20 20.05
C LEU A 100 -1.06 8.64 18.87
N PRO A 101 0.29 8.72 18.91
CA PRO A 101 1.16 8.21 17.85
C PRO A 101 0.89 6.72 17.55
N PRO A 102 1.17 6.27 16.31
CA PRO A 102 0.77 4.95 15.86
C PRO A 102 1.58 3.84 16.56
N ASP A 103 0.94 2.69 16.77
CA ASP A 103 1.66 1.48 17.19
C ASP A 103 2.59 0.99 16.06
N LYS A 104 3.67 0.27 16.37
CA LYS A 104 4.64 -0.26 15.36
C LYS A 104 3.98 -1.06 14.22
N ARG A 105 2.79 -1.64 14.44
CA ARG A 105 2.02 -2.40 13.45
C ARG A 105 1.09 -1.52 12.58
N GLU A 106 0.87 -0.26 12.95
CA GLU A 106 0.05 0.72 12.22
C GLU A 106 0.89 1.60 11.26
N MET A 107 2.15 1.24 11.00
CA MET A 107 3.00 1.93 10.01
C MET A 107 2.78 1.35 8.62
N ARG A 108 2.75 2.20 7.59
CA ARG A 108 2.69 1.79 6.17
C ARG A 108 3.84 0.84 5.83
N MET A 109 3.57 -0.47 5.77
CA MET A 109 4.39 -1.38 4.99
C MET A 109 3.85 -1.39 3.56
N GLY A 110 4.64 -0.81 2.64
CA GLY A 110 4.29 -0.70 1.23
C GLY A 110 3.95 -2.07 0.62
N GLY A 111 2.71 -2.19 0.16
CA GLY A 111 2.21 -3.31 -0.62
C GLY A 111 0.91 -2.87 -1.29
N GLY A 112 0.93 -2.71 -2.61
CA GLY A 112 -0.17 -2.19 -3.40
C GLY A 112 -1.37 -3.13 -3.43
N VAL A 113 -2.19 -3.07 -2.39
CA VAL A 113 -3.58 -3.54 -2.40
C VAL A 113 -4.43 -2.32 -2.08
N GLY A 114 -5.38 -1.99 -2.95
CA GLY A 114 -6.23 -0.81 -2.80
C GLY A 114 -6.97 -0.88 -1.47
N PHE A 115 -6.56 -0.06 -0.52
CA PHE A 115 -7.29 0.14 0.72
C PHE A 115 -8.58 0.88 0.37
N GLU A 116 -9.72 0.27 0.71
CA GLU A 116 -11.00 0.97 0.72
C GLU A 116 -10.90 2.19 1.64
N LYS A 117 -11.55 3.29 1.25
CA LYS A 117 -11.55 4.51 2.05
C LYS A 117 -12.23 4.22 3.40
N PRO A 118 -11.68 4.72 4.53
CA PRO A 118 -12.34 4.56 5.82
C PRO A 118 -13.74 5.16 5.79
N GLU A 119 -14.72 4.46 6.39
CA GLU A 119 -16.02 5.04 6.70
C GLU A 119 -15.89 6.00 7.90
N PHE A 120 -16.70 7.06 7.90
CA PHE A 120 -16.66 8.11 8.91
C PHE A 120 -17.97 8.15 9.71
N ILE A 121 -17.83 8.10 11.03
CA ILE A 121 -18.91 8.27 12.00
C ILE A 121 -18.72 9.64 12.67
N PRO A 122 -19.72 10.55 12.65
CA PRO A 122 -19.57 11.92 13.15
C PRO A 122 -19.61 12.01 14.69
N ARG A 123 -18.73 11.26 15.37
CA ARG A 123 -18.66 11.17 16.84
C ARG A 123 -18.33 12.49 17.52
N THR A 124 -17.53 13.35 16.88
CA THR A 124 -17.30 14.71 17.38
C THR A 124 -18.60 15.49 17.49
N ARG A 125 -19.52 15.35 16.51
CA ARG A 125 -20.83 16.00 16.53
C ARG A 125 -21.72 15.45 17.65
N TYR A 126 -21.75 14.13 17.82
CA TYR A 126 -22.50 13.48 18.90
C TYR A 126 -21.99 13.90 20.28
N LEU A 127 -20.66 14.05 20.44
CA LEU A 127 -20.09 14.54 21.68
C LEU A 127 -20.47 16.00 21.94
N VAL A 128 -20.41 16.88 20.93
CA VAL A 128 -20.83 18.28 21.08
C VAL A 128 -22.29 18.39 21.49
N ASP A 129 -23.17 17.58 20.90
CA ASP A 129 -24.58 17.48 21.29
C ASP A 129 -24.73 17.06 22.76
N LEU A 130 -24.05 15.98 23.18
CA LEU A 130 -24.06 15.53 24.57
C LEU A 130 -23.54 16.59 25.55
N LEU A 131 -22.42 17.25 25.24
CA LEU A 131 -21.85 18.28 26.10
C LEU A 131 -22.78 19.49 26.22
N SER A 132 -23.47 19.84 25.12
CA SER A 132 -24.50 20.89 25.10
C SER A 132 -25.70 20.52 25.96
N GLU A 133 -26.18 19.27 25.87
CA GLU A 133 -27.24 18.71 26.75
C GLU A 133 -26.85 18.80 28.23
N MET A 134 -25.59 18.46 28.54
CA MET A 134 -25.05 18.51 29.89
C MET A 134 -24.67 19.92 30.35
N LYS A 135 -24.70 20.92 29.46
CA LYS A 135 -24.25 22.29 29.69
C LYS A 135 -22.80 22.37 30.19
N LEU A 136 -21.95 21.49 29.66
CA LEU A 136 -20.53 21.41 30.01
C LEU A 136 -19.69 22.28 29.08
N HIS A 137 -18.92 23.18 29.69
CA HIS A 137 -17.90 23.97 29.01
C HIS A 137 -16.70 23.11 28.65
N TYR A 138 -16.15 23.33 27.45
CA TYR A 138 -15.08 22.50 26.93
C TYR A 138 -14.11 23.28 26.05
N ALA A 139 -12.86 22.82 26.08
CA ALA A 139 -11.83 23.22 25.15
C ALA A 139 -11.47 22.05 24.25
N VAL A 140 -11.09 22.32 23.00
CA VAL A 140 -10.63 21.26 22.08
C VAL A 140 -9.17 21.50 21.72
N ALA A 141 -8.36 20.45 21.80
CA ALA A 141 -7.01 20.50 21.22
C ALA A 141 -6.96 19.73 19.91
N ASP A 142 -6.04 20.15 19.04
CA ASP A 142 -5.78 19.54 17.75
C ASP A 142 -4.27 19.38 17.56
N GLY A 143 -3.87 18.32 16.88
CA GLY A 143 -2.47 17.95 16.69
C GLY A 143 -1.98 18.16 15.27
N THR A 144 -0.89 17.49 14.95
CA THR A 144 -0.43 17.28 13.56
C THR A 144 -0.50 15.79 13.25
N ASN A 145 -1.11 15.42 12.12
CA ASN A 145 -1.04 14.03 11.65
C ASN A 145 0.34 13.73 11.07
N ASP A 146 0.89 12.56 11.41
CA ASP A 146 2.11 12.04 10.78
C ASP A 146 1.74 11.38 9.43
N GLU A 147 2.48 11.67 8.37
CA GLU A 147 2.23 11.18 7.01
C GLU A 147 2.29 9.65 6.88
N ASN A 148 2.90 8.97 7.86
CA ASN A 148 3.06 7.51 7.89
C ASN A 148 1.94 6.77 8.65
N MET A 149 0.97 7.49 9.22
CA MET A 149 -0.16 6.87 9.93
C MET A 149 -1.11 6.18 8.94
N MET A 150 -1.60 5.00 9.30
CA MET A 150 -2.63 4.28 8.52
C MET A 150 -4.01 4.94 8.57
N ARG A 151 -4.27 5.85 9.51
CA ARG A 151 -5.54 6.59 9.68
C ARG A 151 -5.55 7.90 8.90
N GLY A 152 -6.72 8.30 8.39
CA GLY A 152 -6.95 9.55 7.66
C GLY A 152 -7.22 10.76 8.57
N LEU A 153 -7.73 10.55 9.81
CA LEU A 153 -8.02 11.62 10.78
C LEU A 153 -7.30 11.42 12.12
N SER A 154 -6.97 12.53 12.81
CA SER A 154 -6.41 12.48 14.17
C SER A 154 -7.51 12.27 15.21
N TYR A 155 -7.12 11.84 16.41
CA TYR A 155 -7.96 12.00 17.60
C TYR A 155 -8.04 13.48 17.99
N LYS A 156 -9.23 13.91 18.43
CA LYS A 156 -9.52 15.23 18.98
C LYS A 156 -9.80 15.11 20.49
N PRO A 157 -8.92 15.62 21.37
CA PRO A 157 -9.18 15.75 22.80
C PRO A 157 -10.14 16.91 23.11
N TYR A 158 -11.20 16.59 23.86
CA TYR A 158 -12.14 17.52 24.47
C TYR A 158 -11.83 17.58 25.96
N LEU A 159 -11.26 18.70 26.41
CA LEU A 159 -10.96 18.96 27.82
C LEU A 159 -12.22 19.52 28.48
N LEU A 160 -12.58 18.96 29.64
CA LEU A 160 -13.78 19.31 30.41
C LEU A 160 -13.36 19.80 31.81
N PRO A 161 -12.90 21.07 31.95
CA PRO A 161 -12.32 21.57 33.19
C PRO A 161 -13.27 21.55 34.38
N GLN A 162 -14.57 21.73 34.13
CA GLN A 162 -15.60 21.76 35.18
C GLN A 162 -15.70 20.45 35.96
N ILE A 163 -15.39 19.32 35.30
CA ILE A 163 -15.45 17.98 35.89
C ILE A 163 -14.08 17.29 35.92
N GLY A 164 -13.00 17.98 35.52
CA GLY A 164 -11.65 17.45 35.56
C GLY A 164 -11.37 16.27 34.61
N LYS A 165 -12.10 16.16 33.50
CA LYS A 165 -12.03 15.02 32.56
C LYS A 165 -11.58 15.41 31.16
N MET A 166 -11.21 14.40 30.37
CA MET A 166 -10.91 14.57 28.94
C MET A 166 -11.52 13.43 28.13
N VAL A 167 -12.11 13.76 26.98
CA VAL A 167 -12.62 12.77 26.02
C VAL A 167 -11.81 12.84 24.73
N LEU A 168 -11.22 11.73 24.32
CA LEU A 168 -10.48 11.59 23.07
C LEU A 168 -11.38 10.90 22.03
N VAL A 169 -11.74 11.61 20.97
CA VAL A 169 -12.66 11.12 19.93
C VAL A 169 -11.98 11.12 18.57
N CYS A 170 -12.26 10.11 17.75
CA CYS A 170 -11.85 10.06 16.34
C CYS A 170 -13.06 9.69 15.49
N ASN A 171 -13.29 10.37 14.36
CA ASN A 171 -14.46 10.10 13.51
C ASN A 171 -14.28 8.89 12.58
N GLU A 172 -13.05 8.40 12.39
CA GLU A 172 -12.78 7.24 11.55
C GLU A 172 -13.31 5.95 12.21
N GLU A 173 -14.08 5.14 11.49
CA GLU A 173 -14.61 3.85 11.99
C GLU A 173 -13.46 2.93 12.46
N GLY A 174 -13.73 2.09 13.47
CA GLY A 174 -12.74 1.16 14.04
C GLY A 174 -11.83 1.77 15.11
N ASN A 175 -11.79 3.09 15.23
CA ASN A 175 -11.14 3.77 16.35
C ASN A 175 -12.06 3.80 17.59
N ALA A 176 -11.51 3.71 18.80
CA ALA A 176 -12.27 3.83 20.04
C ALA A 176 -12.43 5.31 20.46
N THR A 177 -13.34 5.58 21.39
CA THR A 177 -13.38 6.79 22.19
C THR A 177 -12.71 6.50 23.54
N PHE A 178 -11.87 7.40 24.03
CA PHE A 178 -11.28 7.26 25.37
C PHE A 178 -11.79 8.35 26.29
N VAL A 179 -12.15 8.00 27.53
CA VAL A 179 -12.50 8.95 28.59
C VAL A 179 -11.43 8.85 29.68
N VAL A 180 -10.68 9.93 29.89
CA VAL A 180 -9.72 10.05 30.99
C VAL A 180 -10.44 10.68 32.18
N HIS A 181 -10.49 9.95 33.29
CA HIS A 181 -11.33 10.27 34.44
C HIS A 181 -10.74 11.33 35.37
N GLU A 182 -9.42 11.47 35.36
CA GLU A 182 -8.74 12.49 36.15
C GLU A 182 -7.62 13.15 35.32
N VAL A 183 -7.83 14.43 35.05
CA VAL A 183 -6.93 15.26 34.24
C VAL A 183 -6.35 16.42 35.06
N SER A 184 -6.85 16.57 36.29
CA SER A 184 -6.42 17.56 37.29
C SER A 184 -5.40 17.02 38.31
N GLY A 185 -5.00 15.74 38.20
CA GLY A 185 -4.05 15.08 39.10
C GLY A 185 -2.57 15.45 38.83
N GLU A 186 -1.63 14.63 39.31
CA GLU A 186 -0.17 14.85 39.11
C GLU A 186 0.27 14.74 37.64
N LYS A 187 -0.54 14.10 36.80
CA LYS A 187 -0.22 13.78 35.41
C LYS A 187 -0.89 14.78 34.46
N ASP A 188 -0.08 15.55 33.74
CA ASP A 188 -0.53 16.49 32.72
C ASP A 188 -1.33 15.76 31.62
N TRP A 189 -2.47 16.31 31.21
CA TRP A 189 -3.32 15.81 30.12
C TRP A 189 -2.54 15.55 28.83
N LYS A 190 -1.50 16.35 28.57
CA LYS A 190 -0.62 16.19 27.41
C LYS A 190 0.19 14.89 27.44
N GLU A 191 0.45 14.32 28.61
CA GLU A 191 1.14 13.03 28.73
C GLU A 191 0.29 11.90 28.15
N TYR A 192 -1.03 11.91 28.36
CA TYR A 192 -1.95 10.95 27.74
C TYR A 192 -1.95 11.06 26.21
N LEU A 193 -1.75 12.26 25.66
CA LEU A 193 -1.70 12.47 24.21
C LEU A 193 -0.44 11.91 23.55
N LYS A 194 0.66 11.80 24.30
CA LYS A 194 1.94 11.25 23.81
C LYS A 194 1.94 9.71 23.81
N MET A 195 1.02 9.08 24.54
CA MET A 195 0.92 7.63 24.63
C MET A 195 0.42 7.03 23.31
N ARG A 196 0.82 5.79 23.04
CA ARG A 196 0.22 4.97 21.99
C ARG A 196 -1.15 4.44 22.43
N LYS A 197 -1.99 4.03 21.49
CA LYS A 197 -3.28 3.39 21.79
C LYS A 197 -3.12 2.17 22.71
N SER A 198 -2.09 1.36 22.46
CA SER A 198 -1.80 0.19 23.30
C SER A 198 -1.44 0.55 24.75
N GLU A 199 -0.69 1.63 24.95
CA GLU A 199 -0.31 2.15 26.27
C GLU A 199 -1.52 2.78 26.98
N LEU A 200 -2.34 3.55 26.25
CA LEU A 200 -3.56 4.14 26.79
C LEU A 200 -4.57 3.06 27.23
N LYS A 201 -4.67 1.96 26.48
CA LYS A 201 -5.50 0.79 26.86
C LYS A 201 -5.01 0.09 28.13
N GLN A 202 -3.72 0.17 28.47
CA GLN A 202 -3.22 -0.39 29.74
C GLN A 202 -3.69 0.43 30.95
N GLN A 203 -3.93 1.74 30.76
CA GLN A 203 -4.46 2.62 31.81
C GLN A 203 -5.90 2.28 32.21
N VAL A 204 -6.60 1.46 31.42
CA VAL A 204 -7.92 0.92 31.76
C VAL A 204 -7.86 0.03 32.99
N THR A 205 -6.83 -0.81 33.09
CA THR A 205 -6.65 -1.69 34.25
C THR A 205 -6.32 -0.90 35.51
N ALA A 206 -5.73 0.29 35.37
CA ALA A 206 -5.45 1.21 36.47
C ALA A 206 -6.68 2.07 36.86
N GLY A 207 -7.79 2.00 36.12
CA GLY A 207 -8.99 2.82 36.36
C GLY A 207 -8.86 4.28 35.91
N GLU A 208 -7.72 4.69 35.35
CA GLU A 208 -7.51 6.09 34.91
C GLU A 208 -8.27 6.43 33.62
N VAL A 209 -8.52 5.43 32.77
CA VAL A 209 -9.09 5.61 31.42
C VAL A 209 -10.17 4.57 31.13
N SER A 210 -11.28 4.99 30.54
CA SER A 210 -12.27 4.09 29.95
C SER A 210 -12.19 4.11 28.42
N VAL A 211 -12.51 2.98 27.79
CA VAL A 211 -12.51 2.80 26.33
C VAL A 211 -13.91 2.43 25.88
N LEU A 212 -14.44 3.15 24.91
CA LEU A 212 -15.77 2.96 24.35
C LEU A 212 -15.70 2.82 22.83
N PHE A 213 -16.30 1.79 22.25
CA PHE A 213 -16.44 1.64 20.80
C PHE A 213 -17.83 2.13 20.36
N TYR A 214 -17.95 2.54 19.10
CA TYR A 214 -19.24 2.88 18.52
C TYR A 214 -19.97 1.60 18.09
N GLY A 215 -21.12 1.33 18.72
CA GLY A 215 -21.90 0.11 18.52
C GLY A 215 -22.86 0.15 17.33
N GLY A 216 -23.03 1.29 16.66
CA GLY A 216 -24.00 1.48 15.57
C GLY A 216 -25.06 2.53 15.90
N ASP A 217 -25.38 2.72 17.18
CA ASP A 217 -26.39 3.67 17.67
C ASP A 217 -25.74 4.89 18.36
N SER A 218 -26.14 6.10 17.96
CA SER A 218 -25.61 7.35 18.51
C SER A 218 -26.11 7.68 19.91
N GLU A 219 -27.36 7.35 20.23
CA GLU A 219 -27.95 7.62 21.55
C GLU A 219 -27.39 6.67 22.61
N GLU A 220 -27.24 5.38 22.29
CA GLU A 220 -26.58 4.40 23.18
C GLU A 220 -25.13 4.80 23.46
N TRP A 221 -24.41 5.26 22.42
CA TRP A 221 -23.05 5.75 22.57
C TRP A 221 -23.00 7.03 23.42
N LYS A 222 -23.90 8.01 23.21
CA LYS A 222 -23.96 9.24 24.01
C LYS A 222 -24.24 8.94 25.48
N GLU A 223 -25.16 8.02 25.77
CA GLU A 223 -25.49 7.67 27.15
C GLU A 223 -24.32 6.98 27.85
N SER A 224 -23.62 6.08 27.14
CA SER A 224 -22.38 5.46 27.66
C SER A 224 -21.31 6.51 28.00
N VAL A 225 -21.12 7.52 27.14
CA VAL A 225 -20.21 8.63 27.44
C VAL A 225 -20.71 9.45 28.63
N ARG A 226 -22.00 9.78 28.69
CA ARG A 226 -22.62 10.54 29.80
C ARG A 226 -22.32 9.89 31.14
N GLU A 227 -22.58 8.60 31.25
CA GLU A 227 -22.33 7.84 32.48
C GLU A 227 -20.86 7.86 32.89
N LEU A 228 -19.93 7.71 31.93
CA LEU A 228 -18.50 7.80 32.18
C LEU A 228 -18.06 9.20 32.60
N LEU A 229 -18.72 10.25 32.10
CA LEU A 229 -18.48 11.62 32.54
C LEU A 229 -19.01 11.88 33.95
N LEU A 230 -20.08 11.20 34.37
CA LEU A 230 -20.69 11.34 35.70
C LEU A 230 -20.07 10.43 36.79
N SER A 231 -19.41 9.33 36.42
CA SER A 231 -18.84 8.39 37.39
C SER A 231 -17.44 8.79 37.91
N ASP A 232 -17.05 8.39 39.11
CA ASP A 232 -15.70 8.65 39.65
C ASP A 232 -14.64 7.64 39.14
N GLY A 233 -14.84 7.04 37.96
CA GLY A 233 -13.90 6.07 37.37
C GLY A 233 -13.90 4.68 38.01
N VAL A 234 -14.69 4.44 39.07
CA VAL A 234 -14.84 3.12 39.71
C VAL A 234 -16.09 2.41 39.19
N GLU A 235 -15.90 1.21 38.61
CA GLU A 235 -17.00 0.32 38.20
C GLU A 235 -17.83 -0.13 39.42
N PRO A 236 -19.17 0.02 39.41
CA PRO A 236 -20.04 -0.66 40.36
C PRO A 236 -19.94 -2.19 40.14
N SER A 237 -19.69 -2.97 41.19
CA SER A 237 -19.60 -4.44 41.10
C SER A 237 -20.85 -5.10 40.50
N SER A 238 -22.02 -4.45 40.61
CA SER A 238 -23.28 -4.87 40.00
C SER A 238 -23.28 -4.82 38.46
N ARG A 239 -22.29 -4.18 37.82
CA ARG A 239 -22.14 -4.17 36.35
C ARG A 239 -21.49 -5.42 35.79
N GLN A 240 -20.58 -6.07 36.53
CA GLN A 240 -19.92 -7.30 36.06
C GLN A 240 -20.90 -8.46 35.97
N ASP A 241 -21.78 -8.61 36.97
CA ASP A 241 -22.82 -9.64 36.97
C ASP A 241 -23.88 -9.42 35.88
N ASN A 242 -24.24 -8.16 35.59
CA ASN A 242 -25.12 -7.82 34.48
C ASN A 242 -24.47 -8.04 33.10
N LEU A 243 -23.15 -7.84 32.99
CA LEU A 243 -22.43 -8.00 31.72
C LEU A 243 -22.37 -9.46 31.26
N GLU A 244 -22.28 -10.43 32.19
CA GLU A 244 -22.36 -11.85 31.84
C GLU A 244 -23.75 -12.26 31.39
N ALA A 245 -24.79 -11.71 32.00
CA ALA A 245 -26.18 -11.91 31.56
C ALA A 245 -26.46 -11.25 30.19
N GLU A 246 -25.92 -10.05 29.94
CA GLU A 246 -26.05 -9.33 28.67
C GLU A 246 -25.25 -9.95 27.51
N LYS A 247 -24.14 -10.65 27.81
CA LYS A 247 -23.40 -11.46 26.84
C LYS A 247 -24.16 -12.72 26.41
N SER A 248 -25.20 -13.11 27.14
CA SER A 248 -26.04 -14.24 26.75
C SER A 248 -26.69 -13.94 25.40
N GLY A 249 -26.39 -14.76 24.39
CA GLY A 249 -26.85 -14.54 23.01
C GLY A 249 -25.92 -13.70 22.13
N TRP A 250 -24.68 -13.43 22.58
CA TRP A 250 -23.67 -12.71 21.81
C TRP A 250 -22.32 -13.40 21.90
N SER A 251 -21.62 -13.55 20.77
CA SER A 251 -20.29 -14.16 20.73
C SER A 251 -19.20 -13.21 20.27
N ALA A 252 -18.03 -13.31 20.88
CA ALA A 252 -16.83 -12.57 20.45
C ALA A 252 -16.21 -13.18 19.18
N MET A 253 -15.36 -12.42 18.49
CA MET A 253 -14.65 -12.92 17.29
C MET A 253 -13.90 -14.24 17.57
N ASP A 254 -13.19 -14.35 18.69
CA ASP A 254 -12.41 -15.55 19.01
C ASP A 254 -13.30 -16.79 19.18
N GLU A 255 -14.48 -16.63 19.79
CA GLU A 255 -15.47 -17.71 19.92
C GLU A 255 -16.04 -18.12 18.56
N ILE A 256 -16.29 -17.16 17.66
CA ILE A 256 -16.77 -17.46 16.30
C ILE A 256 -15.71 -18.22 15.50
N LEU A 257 -14.43 -17.87 15.65
CA LEU A 257 -13.33 -18.59 15.02
C LEU A 257 -13.25 -20.03 15.52
N GLU A 258 -13.46 -20.25 16.81
CA GLU A 258 -13.50 -21.58 17.41
C GLU A 258 -14.71 -22.39 16.93
N LEU A 259 -15.91 -21.80 16.94
CA LEU A 259 -17.16 -22.45 16.54
C LEU A 259 -17.19 -22.82 15.06
N THR A 260 -16.66 -21.96 14.19
CA THR A 260 -16.66 -22.18 12.73
C THR A 260 -15.44 -22.98 12.25
N GLY A 261 -14.36 -23.02 13.05
CA GLY A 261 -13.06 -23.55 12.62
C GLY A 261 -12.45 -22.80 11.42
N ARG A 262 -12.93 -21.59 11.11
CA ARG A 262 -12.50 -20.79 9.95
C ARG A 262 -11.51 -19.70 10.34
N GLY A 263 -10.77 -19.21 9.35
CA GLY A 263 -9.83 -18.11 9.55
C GLY A 263 -10.52 -16.75 9.72
N LYS A 264 -9.83 -15.81 10.37
CA LYS A 264 -10.34 -14.46 10.62
C LYS A 264 -10.85 -13.73 9.38
N ALA A 265 -10.14 -13.85 8.25
CA ALA A 265 -10.56 -13.20 7.00
C ALA A 265 -11.90 -13.75 6.46
N TRP A 266 -12.16 -15.04 6.69
CA TRP A 266 -13.44 -15.66 6.31
C TRP A 266 -14.59 -15.08 7.11
N VAL A 267 -14.45 -15.01 8.43
CA VAL A 267 -15.47 -14.46 9.32
C VAL A 267 -15.68 -12.97 9.03
N GLU A 268 -14.60 -12.18 8.89
CA GLU A 268 -14.67 -10.75 8.60
C GLU A 268 -15.38 -10.43 7.27
N SER A 269 -15.18 -11.24 6.23
CA SER A 269 -15.87 -11.07 4.95
C SER A 269 -17.39 -11.22 5.10
N ARG A 270 -17.85 -12.24 5.84
CA ARG A 270 -19.29 -12.45 6.11
C ARG A 270 -19.86 -11.36 7.01
N ILE A 271 -19.14 -10.99 8.07
CA ILE A 271 -19.54 -9.89 8.97
C ILE A 271 -19.70 -8.61 8.18
N LYS A 272 -18.74 -8.24 7.31
CA LYS A 272 -18.82 -7.02 6.50
C LYS A 272 -20.06 -7.03 5.60
N LYS A 273 -20.32 -8.16 4.93
CA LYS A 273 -21.51 -8.33 4.09
C LYS A 273 -22.81 -8.20 4.89
N ALA A 274 -22.86 -8.81 6.07
CA ALA A 274 -24.05 -8.82 6.92
C ALA A 274 -24.28 -7.48 7.63
N CYS A 275 -23.24 -6.85 8.20
CA CYS A 275 -23.33 -5.52 8.82
C CYS A 275 -23.73 -4.44 7.81
N GLY A 276 -23.32 -4.58 6.54
CA GLY A 276 -23.79 -3.70 5.46
C GLY A 276 -25.29 -3.84 5.15
N MET A 277 -25.94 -4.93 5.60
CA MET A 277 -27.38 -5.18 5.44
C MET A 277 -28.17 -4.92 6.73
N ASP A 278 -27.62 -5.29 7.88
CA ASP A 278 -28.23 -5.13 9.20
C ASP A 278 -27.16 -4.78 10.25
N PRO A 279 -27.06 -3.51 10.66
CA PRO A 279 -26.13 -3.08 11.71
C PRO A 279 -26.41 -3.71 13.09
N SER A 280 -27.62 -4.22 13.34
CA SER A 280 -28.02 -4.77 14.65
C SER A 280 -27.39 -6.12 14.99
N ILE A 281 -26.71 -6.77 14.04
CA ILE A 281 -26.03 -8.05 14.26
C ILE A 281 -24.74 -7.91 15.08
N ARG A 282 -24.24 -6.67 15.25
CA ARG A 282 -22.98 -6.36 15.92
C ARG A 282 -23.25 -5.40 17.08
N ARG A 283 -22.70 -5.70 18.25
CA ARG A 283 -22.77 -4.83 19.44
C ARG A 283 -21.41 -4.70 20.10
N THR A 284 -21.19 -3.61 20.81
CA THR A 284 -20.02 -3.38 21.65
C THR A 284 -20.44 -3.52 23.11
N PHE A 285 -19.78 -4.39 23.88
CA PHE A 285 -19.95 -4.37 25.33
C PHE A 285 -18.88 -3.46 25.95
N PRO A 286 -19.25 -2.53 26.84
CA PRO A 286 -18.36 -1.45 27.26
C PRO A 286 -17.13 -1.88 28.08
N LEU A 287 -16.94 -3.18 28.37
CA LEU A 287 -15.89 -3.65 29.28
C LEU A 287 -15.25 -4.97 28.81
N ARG A 288 -13.95 -4.85 28.46
CA ARG A 288 -12.94 -5.86 28.06
C ARG A 288 -12.86 -6.33 26.60
N GLY A 289 -11.66 -6.18 26.07
CA GLY A 289 -10.92 -7.21 25.30
C GLY A 289 -11.28 -7.38 23.82
N SER A 290 -12.55 -7.47 23.46
CA SER A 290 -13.01 -7.55 22.08
C SER A 290 -13.88 -6.33 21.75
N PRO A 291 -13.57 -5.57 20.70
CA PRO A 291 -14.34 -4.36 20.37
C PRO A 291 -15.77 -4.70 19.94
N TYR A 292 -16.03 -5.89 19.42
CA TYR A 292 -17.33 -6.27 18.86
C TYR A 292 -17.73 -7.70 19.24
N PHE A 293 -19.03 -7.85 19.43
CA PHE A 293 -19.73 -9.11 19.69
C PHE A 293 -20.86 -9.24 18.68
N TYR A 294 -21.22 -10.47 18.36
CA TYR A 294 -22.16 -10.78 17.28
C TYR A 294 -23.30 -11.63 17.78
N ARG A 295 -24.52 -11.32 17.33
CA ARG A 295 -25.74 -11.97 17.78
C ARG A 295 -25.71 -13.46 17.46
N SER A 296 -26.15 -14.31 18.39
CA SER A 296 -26.01 -15.77 18.26
C SER A 296 -26.72 -16.37 17.05
N ASP A 297 -27.86 -15.83 16.61
CA ASP A 297 -28.54 -16.28 15.39
C ASP A 297 -27.67 -16.10 14.13
N PHE A 298 -26.93 -14.99 14.05
CA PHE A 298 -25.97 -14.75 12.99
C PHE A 298 -24.75 -15.67 13.13
N VAL A 299 -24.30 -15.94 14.35
CA VAL A 299 -23.22 -16.91 14.59
C VAL A 299 -23.64 -18.32 14.17
N GLU A 300 -24.87 -18.75 14.47
CA GLU A 300 -25.44 -20.02 14.02
C GLU A 300 -25.49 -20.10 12.49
N GLN A 301 -25.84 -18.99 11.81
CA GLN A 301 -25.76 -18.91 10.36
C GLN A 301 -24.33 -19.11 9.85
N LEU A 302 -23.33 -18.48 10.50
CA LEU A 302 -21.93 -18.66 10.13
C LEU A 302 -21.45 -20.10 10.34
N VAL A 303 -21.90 -20.74 11.43
CA VAL A 303 -21.60 -22.16 11.70
C VAL A 303 -22.20 -23.03 10.59
N SER A 304 -23.48 -22.87 10.27
CA SER A 304 -24.15 -23.60 9.18
C SER A 304 -23.44 -23.39 7.83
N GLU A 305 -23.12 -22.14 7.47
CA GLU A 305 -22.40 -21.84 6.23
C GLU A 305 -21.01 -22.50 6.25
N SER A 306 -20.33 -22.54 7.40
CA SER A 306 -19.03 -23.18 7.53
C SER A 306 -19.09 -24.69 7.35
N GLU A 307 -20.21 -25.34 7.70
CA GLU A 307 -20.43 -26.78 7.50
C GLU A 307 -20.77 -27.11 6.03
N ASP A 308 -21.52 -26.24 5.37
CA ASP A 308 -21.96 -26.43 3.98
C ASP A 308 -20.84 -26.21 2.94
N LEU A 309 -19.74 -25.57 3.34
CA LEU A 309 -18.62 -25.32 2.43
C LEU A 309 -17.85 -26.61 2.11
N GLU A 310 -18.01 -27.08 0.88
CA GLU A 310 -17.27 -28.21 0.31
C GLU A 310 -15.76 -27.96 0.45
N GLN A 311 -15.10 -28.71 1.35
CA GLN A 311 -13.65 -28.63 1.52
C GLN A 311 -12.95 -29.40 0.41
N ALA A 312 -11.75 -28.92 0.03
CA ALA A 312 -10.88 -29.68 -0.86
C ALA A 312 -10.61 -31.06 -0.23
N PRO A 313 -10.91 -32.18 -0.94
CA PRO A 313 -10.69 -33.52 -0.40
C PRO A 313 -9.22 -33.74 -0.06
N GLU A 314 -8.94 -34.75 0.76
CA GLU A 314 -7.58 -35.09 1.15
C GLU A 314 -6.68 -35.31 -0.09
N GLY A 315 -5.46 -34.74 -0.04
CA GLY A 315 -4.48 -34.84 -1.11
C GLY A 315 -4.65 -33.83 -2.25
N TRP A 316 -5.74 -33.06 -2.29
CA TRP A 316 -5.88 -31.94 -3.23
C TRP A 316 -5.02 -30.77 -2.79
N LEU A 317 -4.27 -30.17 -3.71
CA LEU A 317 -3.33 -29.09 -3.40
C LEU A 317 -3.47 -27.93 -4.36
N THR A 318 -3.39 -26.71 -3.83
CA THR A 318 -3.19 -25.53 -4.68
C THR A 318 -1.81 -25.56 -5.35
N LYS A 319 -1.66 -24.89 -6.50
CA LYS A 319 -0.35 -24.70 -7.16
C LYS A 319 0.70 -24.15 -6.20
N THR A 320 0.32 -23.25 -5.29
CA THR A 320 1.19 -22.66 -4.26
C THR A 320 1.64 -23.69 -3.21
N ALA A 321 0.73 -24.56 -2.76
CA ALA A 321 1.07 -25.64 -1.83
C ALA A 321 2.00 -26.67 -2.49
N LEU A 322 1.68 -27.08 -3.72
CA LEU A 322 2.50 -27.99 -4.51
C LEU A 322 3.89 -27.41 -4.81
N ARG A 323 3.97 -26.11 -5.14
CA ARG A 323 5.23 -25.38 -5.29
C ARG A 323 6.12 -25.50 -4.06
N LYS A 324 5.57 -25.23 -2.86
CA LYS A 324 6.31 -25.32 -1.59
C LYS A 324 6.80 -26.75 -1.35
N ARG A 325 5.95 -27.74 -1.63
CA ARG A 325 6.25 -29.16 -1.44
C ARG A 325 7.35 -29.65 -2.40
N CYS A 326 7.30 -29.23 -3.66
CA CYS A 326 8.26 -29.60 -4.69
C CYS A 326 9.57 -28.79 -4.64
N GLY A 327 9.62 -27.69 -3.88
CA GLY A 327 10.76 -26.77 -3.87
C GLY A 327 11.04 -26.13 -5.24
N LYS A 328 10.01 -25.96 -6.08
CA LYS A 328 10.12 -25.40 -7.44
C LYS A 328 9.48 -24.02 -7.53
N ASP A 329 9.59 -23.36 -8.69
CA ASP A 329 8.90 -22.10 -8.98
C ASP A 329 7.40 -22.30 -9.25
N TYR A 330 6.58 -21.25 -9.05
CA TYR A 330 5.13 -21.31 -9.33
C TYR A 330 4.85 -21.65 -10.80
N HIS A 331 5.51 -20.98 -11.75
CA HIS A 331 5.33 -21.20 -13.18
C HIS A 331 5.87 -22.57 -13.64
N TRP A 332 6.74 -23.19 -12.84
CA TRP A 332 7.16 -24.56 -13.08
C TRP A 332 6.01 -25.56 -12.87
N VAL A 333 5.28 -25.39 -11.76
CA VAL A 333 4.13 -26.21 -11.39
C VAL A 333 2.97 -25.94 -12.36
N GLU A 334 2.67 -24.67 -12.59
CA GLU A 334 1.58 -24.23 -13.46
C GLU A 334 1.69 -24.82 -14.88
N ARG A 335 2.85 -24.68 -15.52
CA ARG A 335 3.07 -25.20 -16.89
C ARG A 335 2.86 -26.72 -17.00
N ARG A 336 3.16 -27.47 -15.94
CA ARG A 336 3.00 -28.94 -15.91
C ARG A 336 1.60 -29.36 -15.53
N ALA A 337 0.94 -28.60 -14.66
CA ALA A 337 -0.47 -28.83 -14.42
C ALA A 337 -1.25 -28.63 -15.73
N GLU A 338 -0.98 -27.54 -16.44
CA GLU A 338 -1.71 -27.16 -17.65
C GLU A 338 -1.65 -28.19 -18.78
N THR A 339 -0.60 -29.03 -18.86
CA THR A 339 -0.52 -30.10 -19.87
C THR A 339 -1.61 -31.16 -19.72
N PHE A 340 -2.21 -31.29 -18.53
CA PHE A 340 -3.29 -32.24 -18.26
C PHE A 340 -4.68 -31.61 -18.30
N ARG A 341 -4.81 -30.28 -18.39
CA ARG A 341 -6.10 -29.60 -18.26
C ARG A 341 -7.10 -30.01 -19.33
N SER A 342 -6.67 -30.13 -20.59
CA SER A 342 -7.57 -30.49 -21.69
C SER A 342 -8.01 -31.95 -21.65
N SER A 343 -7.17 -32.86 -21.13
CA SER A 343 -7.48 -34.30 -21.08
C SER A 343 -8.13 -34.73 -19.77
N HIS A 344 -7.91 -33.99 -18.69
CA HIS A 344 -8.41 -34.27 -17.34
C HIS A 344 -8.90 -32.99 -16.66
N PRO A 345 -9.94 -32.32 -17.17
CA PRO A 345 -10.50 -31.12 -16.54
C PRO A 345 -10.99 -31.40 -15.11
N GLU A 346 -11.40 -32.64 -14.80
CA GLU A 346 -11.82 -33.08 -13.47
C GLU A 346 -10.70 -33.03 -12.41
N TRP A 347 -9.45 -32.89 -12.82
CA TRP A 347 -8.31 -32.74 -11.90
C TRP A 347 -8.11 -31.30 -11.40
N PHE A 348 -8.95 -30.37 -11.86
CA PHE A 348 -8.92 -28.95 -11.52
C PHE A 348 -10.28 -28.58 -10.96
N LYS A 349 -10.33 -28.17 -9.69
CA LYS A 349 -11.58 -27.71 -9.07
C LYS A 349 -11.29 -26.58 -8.10
N ASP A 350 -12.15 -25.57 -8.14
CA ASP A 350 -12.09 -24.46 -7.21
C ASP A 350 -12.73 -24.87 -5.88
N TYR A 351 -12.02 -24.58 -4.80
CA TYR A 351 -12.53 -24.72 -3.44
C TYR A 351 -12.28 -23.42 -2.68
N GLU A 352 -13.21 -23.06 -1.80
CA GLU A 352 -12.99 -21.91 -0.91
C GLU A 352 -11.90 -22.24 0.11
N ASN A 353 -10.86 -21.41 0.13
CA ASN A 353 -9.79 -21.55 1.10
C ASN A 353 -10.30 -21.21 2.52
N PRO A 354 -10.18 -22.11 3.50
CA PRO A 354 -10.73 -21.91 4.84
C PRO A 354 -10.07 -20.76 5.62
N ILE A 355 -8.88 -20.33 5.20
CA ILE A 355 -8.11 -19.27 5.86
C ILE A 355 -8.36 -17.92 5.20
N SER A 356 -8.28 -17.85 3.87
CA SER A 356 -8.37 -16.59 3.12
C SER A 356 -9.75 -16.27 2.55
N ALA A 357 -10.70 -17.21 2.61
CA ALA A 357 -12.03 -17.10 1.98
C ALA A 357 -12.01 -16.78 0.49
N GLN A 358 -10.90 -17.08 -0.18
CA GLN A 358 -10.78 -16.97 -1.63
C GLN A 358 -11.05 -18.34 -2.25
N GLU A 359 -11.83 -18.35 -3.32
CA GLU A 359 -11.88 -19.50 -4.21
C GLU A 359 -10.51 -19.67 -4.86
N LEU A 360 -9.88 -20.80 -4.60
CA LEU A 360 -8.59 -21.17 -5.18
C LEU A 360 -8.75 -22.47 -5.95
N GLU A 361 -8.07 -22.56 -7.09
CA GLU A 361 -7.98 -23.80 -7.86
C GLU A 361 -7.08 -24.81 -7.13
N TYR A 362 -7.65 -25.97 -6.79
CA TYR A 362 -6.93 -27.13 -6.28
C TYR A 362 -6.72 -28.15 -7.39
N LEU A 363 -5.56 -28.81 -7.30
CA LEU A 363 -5.12 -29.87 -8.18
C LEU A 363 -5.35 -31.22 -7.50
N ALA A 364 -5.95 -32.17 -8.21
CA ALA A 364 -6.24 -33.50 -7.71
C ALA A 364 -4.96 -34.30 -7.35
N PRO A 365 -5.05 -35.30 -6.44
CA PRO A 365 -3.89 -36.10 -6.02
C PRO A 365 -3.13 -36.78 -7.18
N GLN A 366 -3.83 -37.14 -8.26
CA GLN A 366 -3.25 -37.77 -9.45
C GLN A 366 -2.26 -36.85 -10.15
N ILE A 367 -2.67 -35.61 -10.43
CA ILE A 367 -1.80 -34.62 -11.09
C ILE A 367 -0.69 -34.13 -10.14
N VAL A 368 -0.97 -34.03 -8.83
CA VAL A 368 0.03 -33.75 -7.79
C VAL A 368 1.15 -34.80 -7.85
N SER A 369 0.80 -36.08 -7.83
CA SER A 369 1.76 -37.18 -7.85
C SER A 369 2.59 -37.21 -9.14
N LEU A 370 1.96 -36.93 -10.29
CA LEU A 370 2.66 -36.86 -11.58
C LEU A 370 3.68 -35.71 -11.61
N ILE A 371 3.30 -34.54 -11.11
CA ILE A 371 4.17 -33.36 -11.03
C ILE A 371 5.31 -33.62 -10.04
N GLU A 372 5.03 -34.21 -8.87
CA GLU A 372 6.05 -34.59 -7.88
C GLU A 372 7.07 -35.57 -8.47
N ALA A 373 6.62 -36.59 -9.22
CA ALA A 373 7.52 -37.54 -9.88
C ALA A 373 8.45 -36.87 -10.91
N GLU A 374 8.07 -35.73 -11.49
CA GLU A 374 8.95 -34.96 -12.38
C GLU A 374 10.02 -34.13 -11.65
N THR A 375 9.83 -33.85 -10.36
CA THR A 375 10.76 -32.97 -9.61
C THR A 375 12.17 -33.53 -9.52
N GLY A 376 12.30 -34.87 -9.52
CA GLY A 376 13.57 -35.59 -9.49
C GLY A 376 14.19 -35.90 -10.86
N LYS A 377 13.55 -35.53 -11.97
CA LYS A 377 14.07 -35.84 -13.32
C LYS A 377 15.19 -34.91 -13.79
N PHE A 378 15.31 -33.72 -13.21
CA PHE A 378 16.28 -32.71 -13.65
C PHE A 378 17.01 -32.11 -12.44
N GLU A 379 18.33 -32.25 -12.43
CA GLU A 379 19.21 -31.66 -11.43
C GLU A 379 19.45 -30.16 -11.70
N ILE A 380 19.99 -29.45 -10.70
CA ILE A 380 20.54 -28.10 -10.87
C ILE A 380 21.84 -28.23 -11.66
N ALA A 381 22.06 -27.37 -12.66
CA ALA A 381 23.31 -27.35 -13.40
C ALA A 381 24.49 -27.13 -12.44
N PRO A 382 25.64 -27.81 -12.66
CA PRO A 382 26.86 -27.48 -11.91
C PRO A 382 27.17 -25.98 -12.03
N ALA A 383 27.66 -25.35 -10.96
CA ALA A 383 27.74 -23.88 -10.82
C ALA A 383 28.42 -23.16 -11.99
N GLU A 384 29.38 -23.81 -12.65
CA GLU A 384 30.15 -23.23 -13.75
C GLU A 384 29.63 -23.58 -15.16
N TRP A 385 28.46 -24.21 -15.25
CA TRP A 385 27.80 -24.56 -16.51
C TRP A 385 26.83 -23.46 -16.94
N ARG A 386 26.82 -23.15 -18.24
CA ARG A 386 26.08 -21.99 -18.78
C ARG A 386 25.14 -22.41 -19.89
N THR A 387 23.95 -21.83 -19.93
CA THR A 387 23.07 -21.93 -21.11
C THR A 387 23.61 -21.07 -22.25
N THR A 388 23.16 -21.32 -23.49
CA THR A 388 23.47 -20.43 -24.63
C THR A 388 23.05 -18.98 -24.34
N SER A 389 21.91 -18.76 -23.68
CA SER A 389 21.43 -17.43 -23.31
C SER A 389 22.37 -16.72 -22.33
N MET A 390 22.91 -17.45 -21.34
CA MET A 390 23.93 -16.92 -20.43
C MET A 390 25.20 -16.53 -21.18
N MET A 391 25.69 -17.38 -22.09
CA MET A 391 26.85 -17.06 -22.93
C MET A 391 26.61 -15.82 -23.81
N VAL A 392 25.41 -15.69 -24.37
CA VAL A 392 25.01 -14.53 -25.19
C VAL A 392 25.05 -13.25 -24.37
N ALA A 393 24.52 -13.28 -23.15
CA ALA A 393 24.52 -12.16 -22.24
C ALA A 393 25.94 -11.79 -21.79
N GLU A 394 26.74 -12.77 -21.35
CA GLU A 394 28.12 -12.57 -20.87
C GLU A 394 29.08 -12.08 -21.95
N LEU A 395 28.90 -12.53 -23.20
CA LEU A 395 29.77 -12.16 -24.33
C LEU A 395 29.19 -11.00 -25.17
N HIS A 396 28.04 -10.45 -24.78
CA HIS A 396 27.31 -9.40 -25.51
C HIS A 396 27.23 -9.67 -27.03
N THR A 397 26.80 -10.88 -27.38
CA THR A 397 26.82 -11.38 -28.76
C THR A 397 25.43 -11.83 -29.23
N SER A 398 25.34 -12.58 -30.33
CA SER A 398 24.08 -13.16 -30.80
C SER A 398 24.03 -14.67 -30.59
N ASN A 399 22.82 -15.21 -30.38
CA ASN A 399 22.58 -16.66 -30.31
C ASN A 399 23.14 -17.40 -31.54
N ARG A 400 23.00 -16.80 -32.73
CA ARG A 400 23.57 -17.32 -33.99
C ARG A 400 25.08 -17.48 -33.88
N ARG A 401 25.77 -16.47 -33.33
CA ARG A 401 27.22 -16.48 -33.21
C ARG A 401 27.72 -17.53 -32.23
N VAL A 402 27.05 -17.68 -31.08
CA VAL A 402 27.42 -18.73 -30.13
C VAL A 402 27.24 -20.11 -30.76
N LYS A 403 26.14 -20.36 -31.48
CA LYS A 403 25.91 -21.63 -32.19
C LYS A 403 26.96 -21.92 -33.26
N GLU A 404 27.39 -20.91 -34.02
CA GLU A 404 28.51 -21.06 -34.98
C GLU A 404 29.79 -21.52 -34.28
N ILE A 405 30.15 -20.89 -33.16
CA ILE A 405 31.36 -21.26 -32.42
C ILE A 405 31.23 -22.65 -31.80
N LEU A 406 30.06 -23.00 -31.25
CA LEU A 406 29.80 -24.34 -30.70
C LEU A 406 29.94 -25.45 -31.76
N ALA A 407 29.61 -25.17 -33.02
CA ALA A 407 29.77 -26.13 -34.11
C ALA A 407 31.24 -26.46 -34.40
N ASP A 408 32.15 -25.53 -34.12
CA ASP A 408 33.59 -25.68 -34.30
C ASP A 408 34.30 -26.20 -33.03
N PHE A 409 33.56 -26.61 -32.00
CA PHE A 409 34.15 -27.09 -30.75
C PHE A 409 34.96 -28.38 -30.99
N PRO A 410 36.27 -28.40 -30.67
CA PRO A 410 37.15 -29.52 -31.02
C PRO A 410 36.91 -30.79 -30.18
N GLY A 411 36.17 -30.69 -29.08
CA GLY A 411 35.81 -31.82 -28.23
C GLY A 411 34.46 -32.44 -28.58
N LYS A 412 34.08 -33.50 -27.86
CA LYS A 412 32.76 -34.11 -28.00
C LYS A 412 31.71 -33.27 -27.27
N LEU A 413 31.06 -32.36 -28.00
CA LEU A 413 30.06 -31.45 -27.45
C LEU A 413 28.91 -32.15 -26.71
N GLU A 414 28.52 -33.35 -27.14
CA GLU A 414 27.49 -34.16 -26.48
C GLU A 414 27.87 -34.62 -25.06
N GLU A 415 29.17 -34.82 -24.79
CA GLU A 415 29.67 -35.21 -23.46
C GLU A 415 29.86 -33.98 -22.54
N GLU A 416 29.86 -32.78 -23.11
CA GLU A 416 30.14 -31.50 -22.44
C GLU A 416 28.88 -30.62 -22.34
N LYS A 417 27.70 -31.22 -22.52
CA LYS A 417 26.40 -30.57 -22.36
C LYS A 417 25.41 -31.50 -21.67
N GLY A 418 24.41 -30.94 -21.01
CA GLY A 418 23.38 -31.69 -20.31
C GLY A 418 22.11 -30.85 -20.12
N VAL A 419 20.99 -31.50 -19.82
CA VAL A 419 19.71 -30.82 -19.57
C VAL A 419 19.54 -30.65 -18.07
N TYR A 420 19.51 -29.39 -17.64
CA TYR A 420 19.39 -29.01 -16.24
C TYR A 420 18.36 -27.91 -16.09
N LEU A 421 17.93 -27.64 -14.86
CA LEU A 421 17.05 -26.52 -14.56
C LEU A 421 17.82 -25.19 -14.70
N ASP A 422 17.31 -24.27 -15.52
CA ASP A 422 17.81 -22.90 -15.57
C ASP A 422 17.27 -22.05 -14.39
N GLN A 423 17.65 -20.77 -14.36
CA GLN A 423 17.26 -19.81 -13.31
C GLN A 423 15.73 -19.63 -13.17
N THR A 424 14.95 -19.99 -14.20
CA THR A 424 13.48 -19.95 -14.21
C THR A 424 12.85 -21.33 -13.94
N GLY A 425 13.68 -22.31 -13.57
CA GLY A 425 13.28 -23.71 -13.39
C GLY A 425 12.98 -24.45 -14.69
N LYS A 426 13.24 -23.87 -15.86
CA LYS A 426 12.96 -24.55 -17.13
C LYS A 426 14.10 -25.54 -17.45
N PRO A 427 13.79 -26.80 -17.83
CA PRO A 427 14.80 -27.71 -18.37
C PRO A 427 15.42 -27.12 -19.63
N SER A 428 16.71 -26.83 -19.57
CA SER A 428 17.47 -26.12 -20.59
C SER A 428 18.84 -26.76 -20.75
N VAL A 429 19.37 -26.76 -21.98
CA VAL A 429 20.71 -27.27 -22.26
C VAL A 429 21.74 -26.33 -21.66
N HIS A 430 22.54 -26.85 -20.74
CA HIS A 430 23.72 -26.17 -20.21
C HIS A 430 24.97 -26.84 -20.78
N TYR A 431 25.99 -26.03 -21.01
CA TYR A 431 27.29 -26.46 -21.48
C TYR A 431 28.32 -26.25 -20.38
N SER A 432 29.31 -27.12 -20.33
CA SER A 432 30.38 -27.06 -19.36
C SER A 432 31.23 -25.80 -19.49
N SER A 433 32.03 -25.55 -18.46
CA SER A 433 33.00 -24.45 -18.42
C SER A 433 34.08 -24.60 -19.48
N ASN A 434 34.41 -25.83 -19.90
CA ASN A 434 35.35 -26.10 -20.99
C ASN A 434 34.80 -25.55 -22.32
N VAL A 435 33.54 -25.86 -22.62
CA VAL A 435 32.84 -25.34 -23.80
C VAL A 435 32.75 -23.82 -23.74
N PHE A 436 32.37 -23.25 -22.59
CA PHE A 436 32.34 -21.79 -22.44
C PHE A 436 33.72 -21.14 -22.61
N GLY A 437 34.78 -21.74 -22.05
CA GLY A 437 36.15 -21.27 -22.19
C GLY A 437 36.60 -21.24 -23.65
N PHE A 438 36.25 -22.28 -24.42
CA PHE A 438 36.45 -22.29 -25.87
C PHE A 438 35.67 -21.17 -26.56
N VAL A 439 34.37 -21.02 -26.27
CA VAL A 439 33.53 -19.98 -26.88
C VAL A 439 34.08 -18.58 -26.60
N SER A 440 34.49 -18.32 -25.36
CA SER A 440 35.08 -17.04 -24.94
C SER A 440 36.40 -16.77 -25.66
N LYS A 441 37.27 -17.78 -25.82
CA LYS A 441 38.54 -17.65 -26.53
C LYS A 441 38.34 -17.39 -28.02
N GLU A 442 37.47 -18.15 -28.69
CA GLU A 442 37.14 -17.95 -30.11
C GLU A 442 36.45 -16.62 -30.37
N PHE A 443 35.64 -16.15 -29.42
CA PHE A 443 35.06 -14.81 -29.47
C PHE A 443 36.14 -13.73 -29.42
N LYS A 444 37.12 -13.85 -28.50
CA LYS A 444 38.22 -12.88 -28.33
C LYS A 444 39.23 -12.86 -29.48
N LYS A 445 39.43 -13.96 -30.20
CA LYS A 445 40.35 -14.04 -31.36
C LYS A 445 39.99 -13.06 -32.48
N ARG A 446 38.71 -12.68 -32.60
CA ARG A 446 38.26 -11.71 -33.61
C ARG A 446 38.27 -10.29 -33.02
N LYS A 447 39.45 -9.69 -32.91
CA LYS A 447 39.55 -8.24 -32.64
C LYS A 447 39.00 -7.45 -33.83
N LYS A 448 38.09 -6.51 -33.56
CA LYS A 448 37.95 -5.29 -34.38
C LYS A 448 39.35 -4.64 -34.46
N PRO A 449 39.83 -4.14 -35.61
CA PRO A 449 41.10 -3.39 -35.64
C PRO A 449 41.07 -2.30 -34.57
N GLU A 450 42.09 -2.24 -33.70
CA GLU A 450 42.20 -1.19 -32.68
C GLU A 450 42.52 0.16 -33.35
N GLY A 451 41.77 1.21 -33.00
CA GLY A 451 41.86 2.56 -33.59
C GLY A 451 40.60 3.03 -34.34
N ASP A 452 40.67 4.21 -34.97
CA ASP A 452 39.57 4.91 -35.68
C ASP A 452 39.19 4.28 -37.04
N TRP A 453 39.25 2.95 -37.14
CA TRP A 453 38.92 2.21 -38.36
C TRP A 453 37.41 2.19 -38.59
N ALA A 454 36.97 2.76 -39.70
CA ALA A 454 35.58 2.69 -40.14
C ALA A 454 35.34 1.45 -41.00
N THR A 455 34.21 0.79 -40.83
CA THR A 455 33.79 -0.21 -41.83
C THR A 455 33.48 0.51 -43.14
N LEU A 456 33.85 -0.10 -44.28
CA LEU A 456 33.60 0.49 -45.59
C LEU A 456 32.12 0.85 -45.82
N LYS A 457 31.20 0.02 -45.29
CA LYS A 457 29.76 0.29 -45.36
C LYS A 457 29.33 1.53 -44.55
N ARG A 458 29.96 1.76 -43.39
CA ARG A 458 29.71 2.96 -42.57
C ARG A 458 30.25 4.19 -43.29
N PHE A 459 31.49 4.13 -43.78
CA PHE A 459 32.11 5.23 -44.51
C PHE A 459 31.34 5.57 -45.79
N ALA A 460 30.87 4.57 -46.53
CA ALA A 460 30.06 4.80 -47.73
C ALA A 460 28.77 5.59 -47.46
N ARG A 461 28.12 5.32 -46.31
CA ARG A 461 26.97 6.12 -45.87
C ARG A 461 27.35 7.56 -45.50
N GLU A 462 28.52 7.74 -44.90
CA GLU A 462 29.04 9.05 -44.50
C GLU A 462 29.29 9.95 -45.72
N VAL A 463 29.87 9.40 -46.79
CA VAL A 463 30.16 10.13 -48.04
C VAL A 463 29.03 10.06 -49.07
N GLY A 464 27.84 9.56 -48.71
CA GLY A 464 26.67 9.57 -49.61
C GLY A 464 26.71 8.63 -50.83
N HIS A 465 27.70 7.73 -50.93
CA HIS A 465 27.88 6.84 -52.08
C HIS A 465 27.62 5.36 -51.78
N ASP A 466 27.37 4.56 -52.81
CA ASP A 466 27.21 3.11 -52.64
C ASP A 466 28.54 2.42 -52.27
N SER A 467 28.43 1.31 -51.54
CA SER A 467 29.61 0.59 -51.02
C SER A 467 30.50 -0.02 -52.13
N ALA A 468 29.99 -0.29 -53.33
CA ALA A 468 30.81 -0.81 -54.42
C ALA A 468 31.67 0.29 -55.04
N THR A 469 31.11 1.48 -55.20
CA THR A 469 31.83 2.67 -55.69
C THR A 469 32.93 3.09 -54.73
N VAL A 470 32.62 3.20 -53.44
CA VAL A 470 33.61 3.51 -52.39
C VAL A 470 34.70 2.44 -52.32
N LYS A 471 34.36 1.16 -52.50
CA LYS A 471 35.34 0.07 -52.56
C LYS A 471 36.31 0.20 -53.73
N ARG A 472 35.81 0.51 -54.93
CA ARG A 472 36.68 0.70 -56.10
C ARG A 472 37.64 1.88 -55.89
N ALA A 473 37.13 3.00 -55.37
CA ALA A 473 37.95 4.17 -55.04
C ALA A 473 39.01 3.84 -53.97
N ALA A 474 38.61 3.15 -52.89
CA ALA A 474 39.51 2.76 -51.81
C ALA A 474 40.67 1.86 -52.32
N ILE A 475 40.38 0.89 -53.19
CA ILE A 475 41.41 0.02 -53.79
C ILE A 475 42.34 0.83 -54.70
N SER A 476 41.79 1.72 -55.54
CA SER A 476 42.55 2.55 -56.46
C SER A 476 43.48 3.53 -55.72
N ILE A 477 42.96 4.26 -54.74
CA ILE A 477 43.70 5.28 -53.98
C ILE A 477 44.76 4.61 -53.09
N SER A 478 44.41 3.52 -52.39
CA SER A 478 45.39 2.81 -51.55
C SER A 478 46.57 2.25 -52.37
N THR A 479 46.31 1.76 -53.58
CA THR A 479 47.35 1.24 -54.48
C THR A 479 48.19 2.37 -55.09
N SER A 480 47.56 3.43 -55.60
CA SER A 480 48.25 4.54 -56.27
C SER A 480 49.08 5.40 -55.32
N GLN A 481 48.60 5.63 -54.10
CA GLN A 481 49.31 6.41 -53.09
C GLN A 481 50.20 5.54 -52.16
N LYS A 482 50.39 4.25 -52.48
CA LYS A 482 51.23 3.31 -51.71
C LYS A 482 50.89 3.25 -50.21
N MET A 483 49.60 3.13 -49.88
CA MET A 483 49.10 2.93 -48.50
C MET A 483 48.25 1.64 -48.36
N PRO A 484 48.71 0.48 -48.82
CA PRO A 484 47.94 -0.77 -48.78
C PRO A 484 47.56 -1.21 -47.36
N GLU A 485 48.33 -0.79 -46.35
CA GLU A 485 48.06 -1.03 -44.94
C GLU A 485 46.80 -0.33 -44.42
N GLU A 486 46.36 0.77 -45.06
CA GLU A 486 45.17 1.53 -44.66
C GLU A 486 43.84 0.93 -45.18
N LEU A 487 43.89 -0.20 -45.90
CA LEU A 487 42.73 -0.95 -46.37
C LEU A 487 42.78 -2.40 -45.90
N HIS A 488 42.19 -2.68 -44.75
CA HIS A 488 42.22 -4.02 -44.16
C HIS A 488 41.03 -4.90 -44.59
N LEU A 489 41.36 -6.06 -45.13
CA LEU A 489 40.40 -7.12 -45.42
C LEU A 489 40.25 -8.05 -44.23
N VAL A 490 39.04 -8.14 -43.69
CA VAL A 490 38.71 -9.10 -42.63
C VAL A 490 37.63 -10.04 -43.16
N GLN A 491 37.97 -11.33 -43.26
CA GLN A 491 36.97 -12.36 -43.49
C GLN A 491 36.15 -12.58 -42.21
N VAL A 492 34.87 -12.28 -42.28
CA VAL A 492 33.91 -12.52 -41.20
C VAL A 492 32.90 -13.53 -41.72
N ASN A 493 33.15 -14.81 -41.41
CA ASN A 493 32.41 -15.97 -41.93
C ASN A 493 32.59 -16.10 -43.45
N GLN A 494 31.54 -16.39 -44.24
CA GLN A 494 31.57 -16.39 -45.71
C GLN A 494 31.54 -14.99 -46.33
N THR A 495 31.54 -13.92 -45.51
CA THR A 495 31.43 -12.54 -45.99
C THR A 495 32.72 -11.78 -45.73
N THR A 496 33.22 -11.12 -46.78
CA THR A 496 34.44 -10.33 -46.73
C THR A 496 34.10 -8.89 -46.36
N ARG A 497 34.65 -8.36 -45.25
CA ARG A 497 34.47 -6.97 -44.81
C ARG A 497 35.75 -6.18 -45.00
N TYR A 498 35.62 -4.95 -45.51
CA TYR A 498 36.72 -4.00 -45.64
C TYR A 498 36.64 -2.97 -44.51
N TYR A 499 37.78 -2.69 -43.89
CA TYR A 499 37.99 -1.63 -42.92
C TYR A 499 38.94 -0.59 -43.52
N ILE A 500 38.59 0.69 -43.35
CA ILE A 500 39.32 1.82 -43.89
C ILE A 500 39.96 2.56 -42.71
N GLY A 501 41.28 2.76 -42.80
CA GLY A 501 42.07 3.50 -41.82
C GLY A 501 41.92 5.00 -42.02
N ALA A 502 42.32 5.78 -41.02
CA ALA A 502 42.05 7.22 -40.98
C ALA A 502 42.67 7.97 -42.19
N ARG A 503 43.87 7.59 -42.62
CA ARG A 503 44.56 8.29 -43.73
C ARG A 503 43.86 8.03 -45.06
N LEU A 504 43.45 6.78 -45.30
CA LEU A 504 42.70 6.44 -46.50
C LEU A 504 41.29 7.04 -46.46
N ALA A 505 40.67 7.15 -45.29
CA ALA A 505 39.37 7.81 -45.13
C ALA A 505 39.44 9.29 -45.53
N ASP A 506 40.48 10.02 -45.12
CA ASP A 506 40.66 11.44 -45.47
C ASP A 506 40.88 11.64 -46.98
N GLU A 507 41.68 10.80 -47.61
CA GLU A 507 41.90 10.86 -49.06
C GLU A 507 40.63 10.48 -49.85
N LEU A 508 39.84 9.54 -49.34
CA LEU A 508 38.54 9.21 -49.93
C LEU A 508 37.54 10.35 -49.79
N ARG A 509 37.49 11.06 -48.66
CA ARG A 509 36.62 12.24 -48.50
C ARG A 509 36.96 13.30 -49.53
N LYS A 510 38.24 13.66 -49.67
CA LYS A 510 38.70 14.61 -50.70
C LYS A 510 38.31 14.14 -52.10
N HIS A 511 38.50 12.85 -52.40
CA HIS A 511 38.16 12.29 -53.71
C HIS A 511 36.67 12.44 -54.04
N PHE A 512 35.78 12.18 -53.07
CA PHE A 512 34.34 12.30 -53.29
C PHE A 512 33.84 13.74 -53.22
N GLU A 513 34.45 14.63 -52.44
CA GLU A 513 34.18 16.08 -52.47
C GLU A 513 34.48 16.69 -53.84
N HIS A 514 35.60 16.30 -54.49
CA HIS A 514 35.94 16.78 -55.84
C HIS A 514 35.02 16.21 -56.95
N LEU A 515 34.28 15.15 -56.67
CA LEU A 515 33.30 14.58 -57.60
C LEU A 515 31.91 15.25 -57.48
N GLU A 516 31.64 15.93 -56.37
CA GLU A 516 30.40 16.69 -56.14
C GLU A 516 30.50 18.18 -56.55
N GLU A 517 31.69 18.71 -56.85
CA GLU A 517 31.82 20.02 -57.47
C GLU A 517 31.26 19.99 -58.91
N PRO A 518 30.24 20.81 -59.24
CA PRO A 518 29.70 20.83 -60.60
C PRO A 518 30.79 21.33 -61.54
N SER A 519 31.15 20.48 -62.52
CA SER A 519 31.93 20.84 -63.69
C SER A 519 31.38 22.13 -64.29
N ASN A 520 32.00 23.26 -63.95
CA ASN A 520 31.72 24.53 -64.57
C ASN A 520 32.53 24.58 -65.88
N LYS A 521 31.98 23.91 -66.90
CA LYS A 521 32.30 24.07 -68.32
C LYS A 521 31.07 23.83 -69.17
#